data_AF-A0A970BBG8-F1
#
_entry.id   AF-A0A970BBG8-F1
#
_cell.length_a   1.000
_cell.length_b   1.000
_cell.length_c   1.000
_cell.angle_alpha   90.00
_cell.angle_beta   90.00
_cell.angle_gamma   90.00
#
_symmetry.space_group_name_H-M   'P 1'
#
loop_
_entity.id
_entity.type
_entity.pdbx_description
1 polymer ?
#
loop_
_entity_poly.entity_id
_entity_poly.type
_entity_poly.pdbx_seq_one_letter_code
_entity_poly.pdbx_strand_id
1 'polypeptide(L)'
;MGTLNISRSEQDALQAIDIHQLDKLIEQSMREQHALALRNQRLESCGDFVYAQFRHFESDLGAYRAAKSSKKVSETELDAQRAGQNLADAVRQMKYLLEKELRERERFYIDDLILPPHHFDKRLRVAVRYRWRPTTDGNWQSGSITFAYDVDLSPDYRFPQRAPKRKPSVAQQQRDEQDKLARTWEHLRQQALHSLRQFFREGGDGAKVPDRFQVRLDASGRYLNNYSAQFWSEPS
;
A
#
# COMPACT_ATOMS: atom_id res chain seq x y z
N MET A 1 -3.58 -4.24 -7.76
CA MET A 1 -3.30 -4.97 -6.50
C MET A 1 -4.25 -4.49 -5.43
N GLY A 2 -4.59 -5.36 -4.47
CA GLY A 2 -5.23 -4.94 -3.23
C GLY A 2 -4.32 -3.94 -2.51
N THR A 3 -4.91 -2.97 -1.83
CA THR A 3 -4.15 -1.93 -1.09
C THR A 3 -3.84 -2.36 0.34
N LEU A 4 -4.55 -3.37 0.84
CA LEU A 4 -4.35 -3.95 2.16
C LEU A 4 -3.95 -5.42 2.12
N ASN A 5 -4.47 -6.17 1.15
CA ASN A 5 -4.35 -7.62 1.10
C ASN A 5 -3.33 -8.05 0.05
N ILE A 6 -2.42 -8.94 0.45
CA ILE A 6 -1.53 -9.64 -0.48
C ILE A 6 -2.37 -10.61 -1.32
N SER A 7 -2.22 -10.56 -2.65
CA SER A 7 -3.00 -11.41 -3.56
C SER A 7 -2.62 -12.89 -3.41
N ARG A 8 -3.55 -13.82 -3.67
CA ARG A 8 -3.29 -15.26 -3.49
C ARG A 8 -2.05 -15.75 -4.25
N SER A 9 -1.86 -15.27 -5.48
CA SER A 9 -0.67 -15.59 -6.27
C SER A 9 0.63 -15.10 -5.64
N GLU A 10 0.63 -13.91 -5.02
CA GLU A 10 1.79 -13.39 -4.29
C GLU A 10 2.02 -14.16 -3.00
N GLN A 11 0.96 -14.60 -2.30
CA GLN A 11 1.08 -15.44 -1.10
C GLN A 11 1.76 -16.77 -1.43
N ASP A 12 1.30 -17.45 -2.48
CA ASP A 12 1.85 -18.74 -2.91
C ASP A 12 3.34 -18.59 -3.31
N ALA A 13 3.69 -17.52 -4.04
CA ALA A 13 5.07 -17.22 -4.42
C ALA A 13 5.96 -16.90 -3.21
N LEU A 14 5.49 -16.07 -2.28
CA LEU A 14 6.22 -15.72 -1.05
C LEU A 14 6.41 -16.94 -0.14
N GLN A 15 5.44 -17.84 -0.05
CA GLN A 15 5.53 -19.07 0.73
C GLN A 15 6.56 -20.04 0.15
N ALA A 16 6.65 -20.15 -1.17
CA ALA A 16 7.58 -21.04 -1.85
C ALA A 16 9.07 -20.65 -1.66
N ILE A 17 9.36 -19.38 -1.32
CA ILE A 17 10.75 -18.93 -1.11
C ILE A 17 11.28 -19.40 0.25
N ASP A 18 12.35 -20.18 0.23
CA ASP A 18 13.18 -20.41 1.41
C ASP A 18 14.17 -19.23 1.58
N ILE A 19 14.10 -18.54 2.73
CA ILE A 19 14.94 -17.38 3.03
C ILE A 19 16.43 -17.78 3.09
N HIS A 20 16.76 -18.92 3.67
CA HIS A 20 18.14 -19.39 3.76
C HIS A 20 18.69 -19.77 2.40
N GLN A 21 17.84 -20.32 1.52
CA GLN A 21 18.21 -20.57 0.14
C GLN A 21 18.40 -19.26 -0.64
N LEU A 22 17.53 -18.27 -0.42
CA LEU A 22 17.64 -16.95 -1.05
C LEU A 22 18.97 -16.28 -0.71
N ASP A 23 19.37 -16.27 0.56
CA ASP A 23 20.65 -15.69 1.00
C ASP A 23 21.84 -16.35 0.28
N LYS A 24 21.84 -17.68 0.19
CA LYS A 24 22.88 -18.43 -0.55
C LYS A 24 22.89 -18.10 -2.04
N LEU A 25 21.71 -17.91 -2.65
CA LEU A 25 21.59 -17.56 -4.07
C LEU A 25 22.08 -16.12 -4.34
N ILE A 26 21.89 -15.20 -3.39
CA ILE A 26 22.44 -13.84 -3.47
C ILE A 26 23.96 -13.88 -3.38
N GLU A 27 24.53 -14.61 -2.42
CA GLU A 27 25.99 -14.80 -2.31
C GLU A 27 26.59 -15.49 -3.54
N GLN A 28 25.89 -16.48 -4.11
CA GLN A 28 26.28 -17.11 -5.36
C GLN A 28 26.26 -16.10 -6.53
N SER A 29 25.19 -15.31 -6.63
CA SER A 29 25.04 -14.30 -7.69
C SER A 29 26.11 -13.20 -7.61
N MET A 30 26.55 -12.85 -6.39
CA MET A 30 27.68 -11.95 -6.17
C MET A 30 29.00 -12.55 -6.68
N ARG A 31 29.26 -13.83 -6.38
CA ARG A 31 30.48 -14.53 -6.84
C ARG A 31 30.51 -14.73 -8.36
N GLU A 32 29.38 -15.07 -8.95
CA GLU A 32 29.23 -15.31 -10.39
C GLU A 32 29.01 -14.02 -11.19
N GLN A 33 28.78 -12.89 -10.49
CA GLN A 33 28.46 -11.57 -11.07
C GLN A 33 27.25 -11.61 -12.03
N HIS A 34 26.30 -12.51 -11.77
CA HIS A 34 25.07 -12.63 -12.54
C HIS A 34 23.91 -13.17 -11.68
N ALA A 35 22.68 -12.75 -11.99
CA ALA A 35 21.48 -13.10 -11.21
C ALA A 35 20.68 -14.28 -11.79
N LEU A 36 21.26 -15.13 -12.67
CA LEU A 36 20.53 -16.22 -13.33
C LEU A 36 19.85 -17.18 -12.34
N ALA A 37 20.53 -17.53 -11.25
CA ALA A 37 19.99 -18.44 -10.25
C ALA A 37 18.79 -17.85 -9.48
N LEU A 38 18.76 -16.53 -9.29
CA LEU A 38 17.65 -15.81 -8.65
C LEU A 38 16.43 -15.66 -9.55
N ARG A 39 16.60 -15.62 -10.87
CA ARG A 39 15.47 -15.59 -11.82
C ARG A 39 14.59 -16.83 -11.72
N ASN A 40 15.16 -17.96 -11.32
CA ASN A 40 14.40 -19.20 -11.12
C ASN A 40 13.48 -19.16 -9.88
N GLN A 41 13.69 -18.22 -8.95
CA GLN A 41 12.87 -18.05 -7.75
C GLN A 41 11.59 -17.25 -8.00
N ARG A 42 11.37 -16.77 -9.23
CA ARG A 42 10.17 -16.01 -9.63
C ARG A 42 9.86 -14.84 -8.70
N LEU A 43 10.90 -14.08 -8.31
CA LEU A 43 10.79 -12.94 -7.41
C LEU A 43 9.85 -11.85 -7.94
N GLU A 44 9.64 -11.79 -9.26
CA GLU A 44 8.63 -10.95 -9.91
C GLU A 44 7.19 -11.27 -9.50
N SER A 45 6.92 -12.50 -9.06
CA SER A 45 5.61 -12.93 -8.60
C SER A 45 5.37 -12.63 -7.12
N CYS A 46 6.37 -12.11 -6.39
CA CYS A 46 6.29 -11.82 -4.95
C CYS A 46 5.81 -10.39 -4.63
N GLY A 47 5.35 -9.67 -5.65
CA GLY A 47 4.85 -8.30 -5.56
C GLY A 47 5.86 -7.24 -6.02
N ASP A 48 5.34 -6.05 -6.34
CA ASP A 48 6.09 -4.96 -6.97
C ASP A 48 7.29 -4.50 -6.12
N PHE A 49 7.16 -4.54 -4.79
CA PHE A 49 8.21 -4.13 -3.87
C PHE A 49 9.45 -5.04 -3.95
N VAL A 50 9.24 -6.37 -3.91
CA VAL A 50 10.33 -7.36 -4.03
C VAL A 50 10.93 -7.30 -5.43
N TYR A 51 10.07 -7.19 -6.45
CA TYR A 51 10.53 -7.09 -7.83
C TYR A 51 11.41 -5.85 -8.06
N ALA A 52 11.03 -4.69 -7.50
CA ALA A 52 11.84 -3.48 -7.59
C ALA A 52 13.25 -3.69 -6.97
N GLN A 53 13.33 -4.29 -5.79
CA GLN A 53 14.63 -4.59 -5.15
C GLN A 53 15.45 -5.60 -5.97
N PHE A 54 14.80 -6.61 -6.56
CA PHE A 54 15.46 -7.54 -7.46
C PHE A 54 16.07 -6.82 -8.68
N ARG A 55 15.32 -5.91 -9.30
CA ARG A 55 15.80 -5.11 -10.45
C ARG A 55 16.97 -4.20 -10.08
N HIS A 56 16.95 -3.60 -8.88
CA HIS A 56 18.07 -2.82 -8.38
C HIS A 56 19.32 -3.69 -8.19
N PHE A 57 19.17 -4.86 -7.59
CA PHE A 57 20.27 -5.82 -7.43
C PHE A 57 20.86 -6.28 -8.78
N GLU A 58 20.02 -6.60 -9.77
CA GLU A 58 20.49 -6.95 -11.12
C GLU A 58 21.29 -5.81 -11.77
N SER A 59 20.85 -4.56 -11.58
CA SER A 59 21.53 -3.38 -12.10
C SER A 59 22.92 -3.20 -11.48
N ASP A 60 23.01 -3.32 -10.15
CA ASP A 60 24.26 -3.11 -9.41
C ASP A 60 25.25 -4.25 -9.66
N LEU A 61 24.78 -5.49 -9.82
CA LEU A 61 25.60 -6.61 -10.30
C LEU A 61 26.17 -6.34 -11.71
N GLY A 62 25.35 -5.78 -12.60
CA GLY A 62 25.80 -5.38 -13.94
C GLY A 62 26.90 -4.32 -13.90
N ALA A 63 26.77 -3.33 -13.00
CA ALA A 63 27.79 -2.31 -12.79
C ALA A 63 29.08 -2.89 -12.19
N TYR A 64 28.96 -3.83 -11.24
CA TYR A 64 30.10 -4.55 -10.66
C TYR A 64 30.87 -5.34 -11.71
N ARG A 65 30.17 -6.09 -12.56
CA ARG A 65 30.77 -6.84 -13.68
C ARG A 65 31.48 -5.94 -14.69
N ALA A 66 30.97 -4.73 -14.93
CA ALA A 66 31.52 -3.80 -15.90
C ALA A 66 32.72 -2.98 -15.35
N ALA A 67 32.92 -2.95 -14.04
CA ALA A 67 33.98 -2.19 -13.39
C ALA A 67 35.36 -2.78 -13.71
N LYS A 68 36.32 -1.90 -14.03
CA LYS A 68 37.69 -2.31 -14.43
C LYS A 68 38.80 -1.75 -13.55
N SER A 69 38.58 -0.61 -12.90
CA SER A 69 39.57 -0.02 -12.00
C SER A 69 39.35 -0.55 -10.59
N SER A 70 40.45 -0.81 -9.85
CA SER A 70 40.38 -1.35 -8.48
C SER A 70 39.44 -0.55 -7.57
N LYS A 71 39.53 0.79 -7.61
CA LYS A 71 38.62 1.67 -6.88
C LYS A 71 37.16 1.45 -7.27
N LYS A 72 36.87 1.40 -8.58
CA LYS A 72 35.48 1.25 -9.05
C LYS A 72 34.93 -0.13 -8.74
N VAL A 73 35.75 -1.18 -8.88
CA VAL A 73 35.38 -2.57 -8.55
C VAL A 73 34.95 -2.64 -7.09
N SER A 74 35.76 -2.13 -6.16
CA SER A 74 35.44 -2.12 -4.72
C SER A 74 34.17 -1.32 -4.40
N GLU A 75 33.97 -0.15 -5.01
CA GLU A 75 32.73 0.63 -4.84
C GLU A 75 31.50 -0.15 -5.31
N THR A 76 31.54 -0.66 -6.55
CA THR A 76 30.40 -1.39 -7.13
C THR A 76 30.13 -2.73 -6.45
N GLU A 77 31.15 -3.37 -5.87
CA GLU A 77 30.98 -4.58 -5.05
C GLU A 77 30.16 -4.28 -3.79
N LEU A 78 30.50 -3.19 -3.08
CA LEU A 78 29.77 -2.75 -1.89
C LEU A 78 28.32 -2.36 -2.22
N ASP A 79 28.10 -1.68 -3.35
CA ASP A 79 26.76 -1.31 -3.81
C ASP A 79 25.92 -2.57 -4.12
N ALA A 80 26.50 -3.53 -4.85
CA ALA A 80 25.83 -4.80 -5.15
C ALA A 80 25.55 -5.64 -3.90
N GLN A 81 26.48 -5.68 -2.92
CA GLN A 81 26.25 -6.34 -1.63
C GLN A 81 25.07 -5.70 -0.88
N ARG A 82 25.01 -4.36 -0.83
CA ARG A 82 23.89 -3.64 -0.20
C ARG A 82 22.57 -3.92 -0.90
N ALA A 83 22.55 -3.90 -2.23
CA ALA A 83 21.35 -4.22 -3.00
C ALA A 83 20.89 -5.67 -2.78
N GLY A 84 21.83 -6.62 -2.64
CA GLY A 84 21.52 -8.00 -2.28
C GLY A 84 20.88 -8.12 -0.89
N GLN A 85 21.44 -7.43 0.11
CA GLN A 85 20.87 -7.38 1.46
C GLN A 85 19.46 -6.76 1.45
N ASN A 86 19.27 -5.65 0.72
CA ASN A 86 17.96 -5.00 0.58
C ASN A 86 16.93 -5.94 -0.04
N LEU A 87 17.32 -6.74 -1.02
CA LEU A 87 16.45 -7.76 -1.62
C LEU A 87 16.06 -8.84 -0.60
N ALA A 88 17.03 -9.38 0.16
CA ALA A 88 16.75 -10.37 1.19
C ALA A 88 15.81 -9.79 2.27
N ASP A 89 16.05 -8.57 2.71
CA ASP A 89 15.23 -7.89 3.71
C ASP A 89 13.82 -7.58 3.20
N ALA A 90 13.67 -7.21 1.92
CA ALA A 90 12.37 -7.03 1.31
C ALA A 90 11.55 -8.33 1.29
N VAL A 91 12.16 -9.46 0.98
CA VAL A 91 11.49 -10.78 1.03
C VAL A 91 11.12 -11.14 2.47
N ARG A 92 12.03 -10.98 3.43
CA ARG A 92 11.74 -11.22 4.86
C ARG A 92 10.58 -10.35 5.35
N GLN A 93 10.58 -9.06 4.99
CA GLN A 93 9.52 -8.13 5.34
C GLN A 93 8.18 -8.56 4.75
N MET A 94 8.13 -8.95 3.48
CA MET A 94 6.89 -9.42 2.85
C MET A 94 6.38 -10.73 3.46
N LYS A 95 7.26 -11.68 3.80
CA LYS A 95 6.86 -12.90 4.51
C LYS A 95 6.32 -12.60 5.92
N TYR A 96 6.95 -11.69 6.66
CA TYR A 96 6.42 -11.25 7.96
C TYR A 96 5.05 -10.57 7.83
N LEU A 97 4.87 -9.71 6.82
CA LEU A 97 3.58 -9.08 6.54
C LEU A 97 2.51 -10.13 6.18
N LEU A 98 2.87 -11.15 5.40
CA LEU A 98 1.99 -12.27 5.07
C LEU A 98 1.58 -13.05 6.31
N GLU A 99 2.51 -13.42 7.19
CA GLU A 99 2.18 -14.11 8.45
C GLU A 99 1.21 -13.30 9.32
N LYS A 100 1.45 -11.99 9.42
CA LYS A 100 0.57 -11.08 10.14
C LYS A 100 -0.82 -11.03 9.51
N GLU A 101 -0.89 -10.97 8.18
CA GLU A 101 -2.16 -10.97 7.45
C GLU A 101 -2.91 -12.30 7.63
N LEU A 102 -2.22 -13.44 7.60
CA LEU A 102 -2.83 -14.76 7.83
C LEU A 102 -3.42 -14.86 9.24
N ARG A 103 -2.71 -14.39 10.26
CA ARG A 103 -3.24 -14.31 11.65
C ARG A 103 -4.45 -13.39 11.76
N GLU A 104 -4.44 -12.25 11.05
CA GLU A 104 -5.59 -11.34 11.01
C GLU A 104 -6.80 -11.98 10.31
N ARG A 105 -6.56 -12.70 9.21
CA ARG A 105 -7.58 -13.47 8.45
C ARG A 105 -8.23 -14.60 9.26
N GLU A 106 -7.64 -15.02 10.37
CA GLU A 106 -8.31 -15.92 11.31
C GLU A 106 -9.42 -15.24 12.11
N ARG A 107 -9.55 -13.92 12.09
CA ARG A 107 -10.59 -13.20 12.86
C ARG A 107 -11.42 -12.27 11.99
N PHE A 108 -10.79 -11.62 11.03
CA PHE A 108 -11.47 -10.66 10.15
C PHE A 108 -10.83 -10.60 8.76
N TYR A 109 -11.64 -10.22 7.78
CA TYR A 109 -11.22 -10.00 6.41
C TYR A 109 -11.89 -8.72 5.89
N ILE A 110 -11.10 -7.81 5.33
CA ILE A 110 -11.60 -6.56 4.76
C ILE A 110 -11.44 -6.64 3.25
N ASP A 111 -12.52 -6.40 2.52
CA ASP A 111 -12.49 -6.31 1.07
C ASP A 111 -11.91 -4.95 0.65
N ASP A 112 -10.72 -4.99 0.05
CA ASP A 112 -9.99 -3.82 -0.42
C ASP A 112 -10.16 -3.57 -1.93
N LEU A 113 -10.95 -4.40 -2.62
CA LEU A 113 -11.29 -4.25 -4.03
C LEU A 113 -12.44 -3.25 -4.23
N ILE A 114 -12.18 -2.00 -3.84
CA ILE A 114 -13.13 -0.91 -4.01
C ILE A 114 -12.80 -0.21 -5.33
N LEU A 115 -13.68 -0.38 -6.31
CA LEU A 115 -13.52 0.25 -7.63
C LEU A 115 -13.85 1.74 -7.56
N PRO A 116 -13.03 2.61 -8.17
CA PRO A 116 -13.36 4.02 -8.28
C PRO A 116 -14.62 4.23 -9.14
N PRO A 117 -15.51 5.14 -8.76
CA PRO A 117 -16.58 5.61 -9.63
C PRO A 117 -16.02 6.17 -10.96
N HIS A 118 -16.78 6.04 -12.04
CA HIS A 118 -16.43 6.61 -13.34
C HIS A 118 -16.40 8.15 -13.36
N HIS A 119 -17.13 8.78 -12.44
CA HIS A 119 -17.18 10.22 -12.25
C HIS A 119 -17.21 10.52 -10.76
N PHE A 120 -16.46 11.53 -10.31
CA PHE A 120 -16.48 11.95 -8.92
C PHE A 120 -17.36 13.18 -8.72
N ASP A 121 -18.30 13.05 -7.79
CA ASP A 121 -19.07 14.18 -7.28
C ASP A 121 -18.38 14.80 -6.07
N LYS A 122 -18.77 16.03 -5.71
CA LYS A 122 -18.29 16.70 -4.49
C LYS A 122 -18.57 15.87 -3.23
N ARG A 123 -19.60 15.03 -3.27
CA ARG A 123 -19.92 14.07 -2.22
C ARG A 123 -19.29 12.72 -2.53
N LEU A 124 -18.10 12.51 -2.02
CA LEU A 124 -17.37 11.26 -2.15
C LEU A 124 -17.96 10.21 -1.20
N ARG A 125 -18.07 8.98 -1.71
CA ARG A 125 -18.52 7.82 -0.94
C ARG A 125 -17.58 6.66 -1.15
N VAL A 126 -17.21 5.99 -0.07
CA VAL A 126 -16.42 4.76 -0.07
C VAL A 126 -17.17 3.73 0.75
N ALA A 127 -17.66 2.68 0.09
CA ALA A 127 -18.25 1.54 0.74
C ALA A 127 -17.19 0.44 0.92
N VAL A 128 -16.92 0.08 2.17
CA VAL A 128 -16.00 -1.00 2.53
C VAL A 128 -16.81 -2.17 3.02
N ARG A 129 -16.61 -3.35 2.43
CA ARG A 129 -17.21 -4.59 2.89
C ARG A 129 -16.21 -5.32 3.77
N TYR A 130 -16.69 -5.96 4.81
CA TYR A 130 -15.84 -6.73 5.72
C TYR A 130 -16.57 -7.96 6.23
N ARG A 131 -15.78 -8.92 6.68
CA ARG A 131 -16.22 -10.14 7.34
C ARG A 131 -15.46 -10.29 8.64
N TRP A 132 -16.13 -10.70 9.70
CA TRP A 132 -15.51 -10.95 10.99
C TRP A 132 -16.14 -12.16 11.65
N ARG A 133 -15.45 -12.74 12.62
CA ARG A 133 -16.01 -13.76 13.50
C ARG A 133 -15.58 -13.47 14.94
N PRO A 134 -16.48 -13.60 15.94
CA PRO A 134 -16.14 -13.32 17.34
C PRO A 134 -15.08 -14.27 17.91
N THR A 135 -15.07 -15.51 17.43
CA THR A 135 -14.15 -16.58 17.83
C THR A 135 -13.58 -17.28 16.60
N THR A 136 -12.42 -17.92 16.72
CA THR A 136 -11.77 -18.68 15.64
C THR A 136 -12.61 -19.84 15.12
N ASP A 137 -13.51 -20.38 15.95
CA ASP A 137 -14.47 -21.44 15.58
C ASP A 137 -15.89 -20.90 15.34
N GLY A 138 -16.07 -19.58 15.45
CA GLY A 138 -17.35 -18.92 15.24
C GLY A 138 -17.71 -18.78 13.77
N ASN A 139 -19.00 -18.63 13.50
CA ASN A 139 -19.50 -18.35 12.16
C ASN A 139 -19.05 -16.97 11.68
N TRP A 140 -18.66 -16.91 10.40
CA TRP A 140 -18.36 -15.65 9.73
C TRP A 140 -19.62 -14.80 9.60
N GLN A 141 -19.54 -13.57 10.11
CA GLN A 141 -20.51 -12.52 9.91
C GLN A 141 -19.98 -11.54 8.86
N SER A 142 -20.88 -10.88 8.14
CA SER A 142 -20.54 -9.92 7.09
C SER A 142 -21.22 -8.59 7.36
N GLY A 143 -20.52 -7.50 7.05
CA GLY A 143 -21.01 -6.15 7.25
C GLY A 143 -20.45 -5.22 6.19
N SER A 144 -20.99 -4.01 6.16
CA SER A 144 -20.53 -2.96 5.25
C SER A 144 -20.63 -1.61 5.91
N ILE A 145 -19.59 -0.80 5.77
CA ILE A 145 -19.56 0.57 6.23
C ILE A 145 -19.41 1.50 5.02
N THR A 146 -20.23 2.54 4.96
CA THR A 146 -20.14 3.60 3.96
C THR A 146 -19.57 4.87 4.58
N PHE A 147 -18.37 5.24 4.18
CA PHE A 147 -17.77 6.53 4.50
C PHE A 147 -18.26 7.57 3.51
N ALA A 148 -18.85 8.65 4.02
CA ALA A 148 -19.29 9.79 3.22
C ALA A 148 -18.43 11.02 3.57
N TYR A 149 -17.95 11.70 2.53
CA TYR A 149 -17.15 12.91 2.66
C TYR A 149 -17.64 13.95 1.66
N ASP A 150 -18.03 15.13 2.16
CA ASP A 150 -18.37 16.27 1.33
C ASP A 150 -17.11 17.14 1.18
N VAL A 151 -16.52 17.10 -0.01
CA VAL A 151 -15.27 17.81 -0.33
C VAL A 151 -15.57 19.30 -0.45
N ASP A 152 -14.93 20.10 0.40
CA ASP A 152 -14.89 21.55 0.22
C ASP A 152 -13.82 21.90 -0.82
N LEU A 153 -14.27 22.17 -2.05
CA LEU A 153 -13.42 22.66 -3.13
C LEU A 153 -13.14 24.17 -3.05
N SER A 154 -13.59 24.85 -1.99
CA SER A 154 -13.39 26.29 -1.84
C SER A 154 -11.90 26.64 -1.83
N PRO A 155 -11.48 27.62 -2.65
CA PRO A 155 -10.09 28.05 -2.70
C PRO A 155 -9.61 28.44 -1.30
N ASP A 156 -8.43 27.94 -0.94
CA ASP A 156 -7.80 28.27 0.33
C ASP A 156 -7.11 29.63 0.21
N TYR A 157 -7.85 30.70 0.52
CA TYR A 157 -7.33 32.07 0.50
C TYR A 157 -6.28 32.35 1.58
N ARG A 158 -6.02 31.41 2.51
CA ARG A 158 -4.95 31.55 3.52
C ARG A 158 -3.57 31.40 2.90
N PHE A 159 -3.47 30.73 1.75
CA PHE A 159 -2.25 30.64 0.96
C PHE A 159 -2.52 31.19 -0.43
N PRO A 160 -2.03 32.40 -0.77
CA PRO A 160 -2.16 32.91 -2.13
C PRO A 160 -1.34 32.01 -3.07
N GLN A 161 -2.00 31.00 -3.64
CA GLN A 161 -1.42 30.20 -4.71
C GLN A 161 -1.16 31.15 -5.87
N ARG A 162 0.08 31.13 -6.40
CA ARG A 162 0.46 31.90 -7.59
C ARG A 162 -0.56 31.61 -8.69
N ALA A 163 -1.46 32.55 -8.93
CA ALA A 163 -2.46 32.41 -9.97
C ALA A 163 -1.73 32.18 -11.31
N PRO A 164 -2.15 31.18 -12.11
CA PRO A 164 -1.50 30.91 -13.37
C PRO A 164 -1.56 32.16 -14.24
N LYS A 165 -0.43 32.53 -14.87
CA LYS A 165 -0.31 33.73 -15.73
C LYS A 165 -1.29 33.73 -16.91
N ARG A 166 -1.90 32.58 -17.23
CA ARG A 166 -2.91 32.39 -18.27
C ARG A 166 -4.10 31.64 -17.67
N LYS A 167 -5.31 32.14 -17.91
CA LYS A 167 -6.55 31.46 -17.50
C LYS A 167 -6.57 30.05 -18.13
N PRO A 168 -6.66 28.97 -17.34
CA PRO A 168 -6.83 27.63 -17.89
C PRO A 168 -8.16 27.54 -18.64
N SER A 169 -8.20 26.71 -19.68
CA SER A 169 -9.44 26.46 -20.42
C SER A 169 -10.48 25.76 -19.54
N VAL A 170 -11.77 25.90 -19.87
CA VAL A 170 -12.86 25.23 -19.14
C VAL A 170 -12.64 23.71 -19.09
N ALA A 171 -12.17 23.11 -20.17
CA ALA A 171 -11.84 21.68 -20.23
C ALA A 171 -10.68 21.30 -19.29
N GLN A 172 -9.70 22.19 -19.12
CA GLN A 172 -8.57 21.93 -18.22
C GLN A 172 -8.97 22.09 -16.75
N GLN A 173 -9.81 23.08 -16.42
CA GLN A 173 -10.37 23.24 -15.08
C GLN A 173 -11.19 22.02 -14.66
N GLN A 174 -12.04 21.50 -15.53
CA GLN A 174 -12.82 20.29 -15.26
C GLN A 174 -11.94 19.05 -15.04
N ARG A 175 -10.84 18.91 -15.80
CA ARG A 175 -9.87 17.83 -15.61
C ARG A 175 -9.15 17.95 -14.28
N ASP A 176 -8.65 19.13 -13.96
CA ASP A 176 -7.94 19.40 -12.70
C ASP A 176 -8.86 19.16 -11.48
N GLU A 177 -10.15 19.52 -11.60
CA GLU A 177 -11.17 19.25 -10.59
C GLU A 177 -11.42 17.75 -10.41
N GLN A 178 -11.60 17.01 -11.51
CA GLN A 178 -11.79 15.55 -11.47
C GLN A 178 -10.55 14.84 -10.93
N ASP A 179 -9.34 15.25 -11.32
CA ASP A 179 -8.08 14.70 -10.81
C ASP A 179 -7.93 14.95 -9.30
N LYS A 180 -8.32 16.14 -8.82
CA LYS A 180 -8.31 16.46 -7.39
C LYS A 180 -9.33 15.62 -6.62
N LEU A 181 -10.53 15.44 -7.16
CA LEU A 181 -11.55 14.60 -6.54
C LEU A 181 -11.13 13.12 -6.52
N ALA A 182 -10.51 12.62 -7.59
CA ALA A 182 -9.99 11.27 -7.67
C ALA A 182 -8.90 11.01 -6.62
N ARG A 183 -7.95 11.93 -6.47
CA ARG A 183 -6.90 11.84 -5.43
C ARG A 183 -7.49 11.87 -4.02
N THR A 184 -8.45 12.76 -3.79
CA THR A 184 -9.15 12.86 -2.50
C THR A 184 -9.93 11.60 -2.17
N TRP A 185 -10.59 11.00 -3.17
CA TRP A 185 -11.30 9.74 -3.02
C TRP A 185 -10.37 8.58 -2.71
N GLU A 186 -9.23 8.49 -3.40
CA GLU A 186 -8.22 7.46 -3.15
C GLU A 186 -7.62 7.59 -1.74
N HIS A 187 -7.35 8.82 -1.30
CA HIS A 187 -6.92 9.11 0.08
C HIS A 187 -7.99 8.65 1.09
N LEU A 188 -9.26 9.01 0.88
CA LEU A 188 -10.37 8.58 1.73
C LEU A 188 -10.49 7.05 1.79
N ARG A 189 -10.35 6.39 0.64
CA ARG A 189 -10.41 4.93 0.53
C ARG A 189 -9.31 4.27 1.33
N GLN A 190 -8.07 4.74 1.22
CA GLN A 190 -6.95 4.23 2.02
C GLN A 190 -7.16 4.42 3.52
N GLN A 191 -7.68 5.59 3.94
CA GLN A 191 -7.98 5.86 5.33
C GLN A 191 -9.09 4.98 5.88
N ALA A 192 -10.21 4.84 5.15
CA ALA A 192 -11.32 3.98 5.53
C ALA A 192 -10.87 2.53 5.75
N LEU A 193 -10.07 2.01 4.82
CA LEU A 193 -9.48 0.68 4.88
C LEU A 193 -8.55 0.52 6.10
N HIS A 194 -7.65 1.48 6.33
CA HIS A 194 -6.69 1.41 7.43
C HIS A 194 -7.37 1.54 8.80
N SER A 195 -8.34 2.44 8.93
CA SER A 195 -9.12 2.62 10.15
C SER A 195 -9.90 1.36 10.50
N LEU A 196 -10.59 0.75 9.52
CA LEU A 196 -11.32 -0.49 9.77
C LEU A 196 -10.38 -1.64 10.19
N ARG A 197 -9.20 -1.75 9.57
CA ARG A 197 -8.17 -2.73 9.95
C ARG A 197 -7.67 -2.49 11.38
N GLN A 198 -7.48 -1.24 11.77
CA GLN A 198 -7.06 -0.88 13.12
C GLN A 198 -8.13 -1.25 14.15
N PHE A 199 -9.40 -0.94 13.90
CA PHE A 199 -10.51 -1.31 14.79
C PHE A 199 -10.57 -2.82 15.07
N PHE A 200 -10.43 -3.64 14.04
CA PHE A 200 -10.41 -5.10 14.23
C PHE A 200 -9.14 -5.60 14.91
N ARG A 201 -7.98 -4.96 14.69
CA ARG A 201 -6.74 -5.27 15.42
C ARG A 201 -6.84 -4.99 16.91
N GLU A 202 -7.55 -3.94 17.30
CA GLU A 202 -7.80 -3.56 18.69
C GLU A 202 -8.84 -4.46 19.38
N GLY A 203 -9.40 -5.45 18.67
CA GLY A 203 -10.42 -6.36 19.19
C GLY A 203 -11.83 -5.81 19.12
N GLY A 204 -12.06 -4.79 18.29
CA GLY A 204 -13.38 -4.23 18.02
C GLY A 204 -14.34 -5.27 17.42
N ASP A 205 -15.56 -5.30 17.94
CA ASP A 205 -16.63 -6.14 17.40
C ASP A 205 -17.21 -5.49 16.13
N GLY A 206 -17.22 -6.25 15.02
CA GLY A 206 -17.74 -5.79 13.73
C GLY A 206 -19.24 -5.44 13.76
N ALA A 207 -19.98 -5.90 14.78
CA ALA A 207 -21.38 -5.53 15.00
C ALA A 207 -21.55 -4.08 15.50
N LYS A 208 -20.50 -3.48 16.07
CA LYS A 208 -20.50 -2.08 16.55
C LYS A 208 -20.13 -1.07 15.46
N VAL A 209 -19.78 -1.55 14.27
CA VAL A 209 -19.41 -0.69 13.15
C VAL A 209 -20.69 -0.11 12.55
N PRO A 210 -20.81 1.22 12.40
CA PRO A 210 -22.00 1.83 11.83
C PRO A 210 -22.09 1.58 10.31
N ASP A 211 -23.31 1.43 9.78
CA ASP A 211 -23.56 1.27 8.34
C ASP A 211 -23.11 2.51 7.53
N ARG A 212 -23.20 3.69 8.15
CA ARG A 212 -22.86 4.99 7.53
C ARG A 212 -22.07 5.84 8.51
N PHE A 213 -20.94 6.35 8.05
CA PHE A 213 -20.11 7.27 8.82
C PHE A 213 -19.79 8.52 7.98
N GLN A 214 -20.16 9.69 8.50
CA GLN A 214 -19.71 10.96 7.93
C GLN A 214 -18.32 11.25 8.47
N VAL A 215 -17.36 11.41 7.57
CA VAL A 215 -15.95 11.65 7.90
C VAL A 215 -15.80 12.93 8.71
N ARG A 216 -15.04 12.88 9.80
CA ARG A 216 -14.81 14.04 10.67
C ARG A 216 -13.67 14.89 10.10
N LEU A 217 -13.96 16.17 9.88
CA LEU A 217 -12.95 17.17 9.58
C LEU A 217 -12.53 17.85 10.87
N ASP A 218 -11.24 18.16 11.00
CA ASP A 218 -10.75 18.93 12.13
C ASP A 218 -11.24 20.38 12.04
N ALA A 219 -11.48 21.03 13.20
CA ALA A 219 -11.96 22.41 13.29
C ALA A 219 -11.02 23.42 12.58
N SER A 220 -9.75 23.04 12.40
CA SER A 220 -8.73 23.85 11.74
C SER A 220 -8.44 23.42 10.28
N GLY A 221 -8.87 22.24 9.85
CA GLY A 221 -8.42 21.58 8.62
C GLY A 221 -9.55 21.28 7.63
N ARG A 222 -9.51 21.88 6.44
CA ARG A 222 -10.38 21.54 5.29
C ARG A 222 -10.02 20.19 4.63
N TYR A 223 -9.10 19.43 5.22
CA TYR A 223 -8.47 18.27 4.62
C TYR A 223 -8.68 17.01 5.48
N LEU A 224 -8.68 15.86 4.81
CA LEU A 224 -8.67 14.55 5.46
C LEU A 224 -7.39 14.39 6.30
N ASN A 225 -7.53 14.09 7.59
CA ASN A 225 -6.42 13.78 8.49
C ASN A 225 -6.46 12.30 8.90
N ASN A 226 -5.42 11.80 9.57
CA ASN A 226 -5.31 10.37 9.92
C ASN A 226 -6.38 9.87 10.90
N TYR A 227 -7.12 10.79 11.54
CA TYR A 227 -8.20 10.50 12.50
C TYR A 227 -9.59 10.68 11.87
N SER A 228 -9.68 11.22 10.65
CA SER A 228 -10.94 11.56 9.99
C SER A 228 -11.87 10.38 9.75
N ALA A 229 -11.31 9.16 9.62
CA ALA A 229 -12.05 7.91 9.44
C ALA A 229 -12.17 7.06 10.71
N GLN A 230 -11.74 7.55 11.88
CA GLN A 230 -11.91 6.84 13.15
C GLN A 230 -13.34 6.97 13.66
N PHE A 231 -14.16 5.97 13.36
CA PHE A 231 -15.56 5.92 13.78
C PHE A 231 -15.74 5.49 15.25
N TRP A 232 -14.70 4.97 15.91
CA TRP A 232 -14.72 4.50 17.30
C TRP A 232 -14.13 5.48 18.33
N SER A 233 -13.50 6.58 17.88
CA SER A 233 -13.05 7.65 18.79
C SER A 233 -14.25 8.55 19.12
N GLU A 234 -14.56 8.71 20.40
CA GLU A 234 -15.55 9.71 20.83
C GLU A 234 -15.11 11.13 20.40
N PRO A 235 -16.05 12.04 20.12
CA PRO A 235 -15.74 13.45 19.92
C PRO A 235 -15.20 14.02 21.24
N SER A 236 -14.00 14.61 21.21
CA SER A 236 -13.62 15.62 22.21
C SER A 236 -14.28 16.95 21.86
#